data_AF-A0A2V7WLF3-F1
#
_entry.id   AF-A0A2V7WLF3-F1
#
_cell.length_a   1.000
_cell.length_b   1.000
_cell.length_c   1.000
_cell.angle_alpha   90.00
_cell.angle_beta   90.00
_cell.angle_gamma   90.00
#
_symmetry.space_group_name_H-M   'P 1'
#
loop_
_entity.id
_entity.type
_entity.pdbx_description
1 polymer ?
#
loop_
_entity_poly.entity_id
_entity_poly.type
_entity_poly.pdbx_seq_one_letter_code
_entity_poly.pdbx_strand_id
1 'polypeptide(L)'
;MRTCELRNLDLVTYENGTQLQQRLVELRQQDTIPDQLLLLEHPPVITLGRGGDVRNLLAPPEALREHGVRFYETTRGGDITYHGPGQIVGYPIIHLGEGSRDVRKYVTKLEEVLIRTAAEYGVIAERIAGRRGIWVGDNKIAAIGVRIARWVTSHGFALNVNTNLEHFRLITPCGLPGTGVTSISNELGHAVFTSEVRALLAKNFASVFEREVVPRDATIRLVKVMIHDGERVLLLHRRPERGNFWQPITGSIEDGEAPLETARREIVEETGYHGQPEDLDLRQSFMIESQYLASRYPAPIIASEISFLARMRADIPLRMDAEEHDQFGWFTFPEAYEKIRWTDDREALEKLETRLLSYSVPELLS
;
A
#
# COMPACT_ATOMS: atom_id res chain seq x y z
N MET A 1 18.57 20.08 -13.66
CA MET A 1 18.16 18.67 -13.52
C MET A 1 16.63 18.65 -13.45
N ARG A 2 15.90 17.66 -13.97
CA ARG A 2 14.43 17.66 -13.85
C ARG A 2 14.04 17.28 -12.42
N THR A 3 13.08 18.01 -11.83
CA THR A 3 12.53 17.70 -10.51
C THR A 3 11.69 16.43 -10.58
N CYS A 4 11.81 15.59 -9.54
CA CYS A 4 11.00 14.41 -9.32
C CYS A 4 10.50 14.43 -7.86
N GLU A 5 9.19 14.45 -7.64
CA GLU A 5 8.63 14.41 -6.29
C GLU A 5 8.65 12.97 -5.74
N LEU A 6 9.29 12.77 -4.59
CA LEU A 6 9.28 11.52 -3.86
C LEU A 6 8.09 11.48 -2.91
N ARG A 7 7.25 10.47 -3.07
CA ARG A 7 6.16 10.15 -2.14
C ARG A 7 6.45 8.83 -1.46
N ASN A 8 6.88 8.91 -0.21
CA ASN A 8 6.98 7.75 0.67
C ASN A 8 5.59 7.50 1.25
N LEU A 9 4.86 6.60 0.63
CA LEU A 9 3.54 6.17 1.06
C LEU A 9 3.68 4.95 1.97
N ASP A 10 2.71 4.77 2.87
CA ASP A 10 2.63 3.61 3.75
C ASP A 10 2.07 2.39 2.99
N LEU A 11 1.16 1.64 3.60
CA LEU A 11 0.43 0.57 2.94
C LEU A 11 -0.63 1.16 2.00
N VAL A 12 -0.64 0.73 0.75
CA VAL A 12 -1.61 1.20 -0.25
C VAL A 12 -2.29 -0.03 -0.83
N THR A 13 -3.62 -0.13 -0.77
CA THR A 13 -4.33 -1.21 -1.46
C THR A 13 -4.01 -1.20 -2.96
N TYR A 14 -4.03 -2.37 -3.60
CA TYR A 14 -3.60 -2.46 -5.00
C TYR A 14 -4.50 -1.64 -5.94
N GLU A 15 -5.81 -1.53 -5.65
CA GLU A 15 -6.71 -0.67 -6.42
C GLU A 15 -6.36 0.80 -6.26
N ASN A 16 -6.14 1.28 -5.04
CA ASN A 16 -5.76 2.67 -4.78
C ASN A 16 -4.42 3.02 -5.41
N GLY A 17 -3.44 2.11 -5.35
CA GLY A 17 -2.16 2.27 -6.02
C GLY A 17 -2.32 2.38 -7.54
N THR A 18 -3.26 1.63 -8.12
CA THR A 18 -3.56 1.71 -9.57
C THR A 18 -4.27 3.02 -9.92
N GLN A 19 -5.25 3.45 -9.14
CA GLN A 19 -5.98 4.71 -9.34
C GLN A 19 -5.04 5.93 -9.22
N LEU A 20 -4.20 5.95 -8.17
CA LEU A 20 -3.21 7.01 -7.98
C LEU A 20 -2.22 7.09 -9.14
N GLN A 21 -1.71 5.96 -9.61
CA GLN A 21 -0.84 5.93 -10.79
C GLN A 21 -1.53 6.48 -12.04
N GLN A 22 -2.79 6.06 -12.29
CA GLN A 22 -3.56 6.55 -13.44
C GLN A 22 -3.70 8.08 -13.38
N ARG A 23 -4.07 8.62 -12.21
CA ARG A 23 -4.21 10.07 -12.02
C ARG A 23 -2.89 10.83 -12.21
N LEU A 24 -1.80 10.32 -11.64
CA LEU A 24 -0.48 10.93 -11.77
C LEU A 24 0.04 10.88 -13.22
N VAL A 25 -0.22 9.78 -13.93
CA VAL A 25 0.13 9.65 -15.35
C VAL A 25 -0.62 10.71 -16.16
N GLU A 26 -1.91 10.91 -15.93
CA GLU A 26 -2.70 11.93 -16.63
C GLU A 26 -2.16 13.34 -16.38
N LEU A 27 -1.95 13.71 -15.11
CA LEU A 27 -1.40 15.02 -14.75
C LEU A 27 0.00 15.22 -15.35
N ARG A 28 0.84 14.18 -15.31
CA ARG A 28 2.17 14.22 -15.90
C ARG A 28 2.14 14.33 -17.42
N GLN A 29 1.21 13.65 -18.10
CA GLN A 29 1.01 13.76 -19.55
C GLN A 29 0.53 15.15 -19.97
N GLN A 30 -0.17 15.86 -19.08
CA GLN A 30 -0.58 17.26 -19.25
C GLN A 30 0.51 18.27 -18.84
N ASP A 31 1.65 17.77 -18.34
CA ASP A 31 2.76 18.58 -17.82
C ASP A 31 2.36 19.53 -16.67
N THR A 32 1.33 19.17 -15.90
CA THR A 32 0.82 19.96 -14.77
C THR A 32 1.48 19.64 -13.43
N ILE A 33 2.25 18.55 -13.38
CA ILE A 33 3.05 18.13 -12.22
C ILE A 33 4.45 17.67 -12.68
N PRO A 34 5.48 17.72 -11.81
CA PRO A 34 6.79 17.16 -12.10
C PRO A 34 6.75 15.63 -12.20
N ASP A 35 7.87 15.02 -12.59
CA ASP A 35 8.08 13.56 -12.48
C ASP A 35 7.77 13.11 -11.03
N GLN A 36 7.32 11.88 -10.83
CA GLN A 36 7.01 11.34 -9.50
C GLN A 36 7.76 10.03 -9.26
N LEU A 37 8.16 9.78 -8.02
CA LEU A 37 8.61 8.48 -7.53
C LEU A 37 7.76 8.11 -6.32
N LEU A 38 6.86 7.15 -6.49
CA LEU A 38 6.14 6.57 -5.36
C LEU A 38 6.94 5.40 -4.81
N LEU A 39 7.17 5.38 -3.50
CA LEU A 39 7.67 4.20 -2.79
C LEU A 39 6.59 3.81 -1.78
N LEU A 40 6.16 2.55 -1.82
CA LEU A 40 5.03 2.05 -1.02
C LEU A 40 5.16 0.56 -0.74
N GLU A 41 4.26 0.05 0.10
CA GLU A 41 4.01 -1.38 0.26
C GLU A 41 2.54 -1.67 -0.08
N HIS A 42 2.24 -2.88 -0.53
CA HIS A 42 0.86 -3.34 -0.71
C HIS A 42 0.48 -4.30 0.42
N PRO A 43 -0.81 -4.39 0.79
CA PRO A 43 -1.34 -5.59 1.44
C PRO A 43 -1.05 -6.83 0.58
N PRO A 44 -1.04 -8.05 1.16
CA PRO A 44 -0.76 -9.27 0.40
C PRO A 44 -1.64 -9.39 -0.84
N VAL A 45 -1.01 -9.39 -2.01
CA VAL A 45 -1.70 -9.37 -3.30
C VAL A 45 -0.89 -10.09 -4.37
N ILE A 46 -1.57 -10.92 -5.16
CA ILE A 46 -1.05 -11.49 -6.40
C ILE A 46 -1.65 -10.72 -7.57
N THR A 47 -0.79 -10.36 -8.52
CA THR A 47 -1.21 -9.62 -9.71
C THR A 47 -0.85 -10.39 -10.98
N LEU A 48 -1.78 -10.48 -11.93
CA LEU A 48 -1.58 -11.09 -13.24
C LEU A 48 -1.48 -9.99 -14.31
N GLY A 49 -0.30 -9.85 -14.93
CA GLY A 49 -0.06 -8.87 -15.99
C GLY A 49 -0.74 -9.20 -17.32
N ARG A 50 -0.72 -8.25 -18.27
CA ARG A 50 -1.42 -8.35 -19.57
C ARG A 50 -1.01 -9.56 -20.42
N GLY A 51 0.23 -10.02 -20.28
CA GLY A 51 0.76 -11.19 -20.99
C GLY A 51 0.86 -12.43 -20.10
N GLY A 52 0.21 -12.42 -18.94
CA GLY A 52 0.31 -13.48 -17.96
C GLY A 52 -0.56 -14.68 -18.27
N ASP A 53 -0.13 -15.82 -17.73
CA ASP A 53 -0.84 -17.08 -17.84
C ASP A 53 -1.48 -17.43 -16.51
N VAL A 54 -2.81 -17.53 -16.48
CA VAL A 54 -3.56 -17.88 -15.26
C VAL A 54 -3.12 -19.22 -14.67
N ARG A 55 -2.55 -20.13 -15.47
CA ARG A 55 -1.97 -21.40 -14.99
C ARG A 55 -0.79 -21.21 -14.04
N ASN A 56 -0.20 -20.01 -14.02
CA ASN A 56 0.85 -19.66 -13.07
C ASN A 56 0.28 -19.23 -11.71
N LEU A 57 -1.04 -19.12 -11.54
CA LEU A 57 -1.69 -19.08 -10.23
C LEU A 57 -1.90 -20.53 -9.76
N LEU A 58 -1.12 -20.96 -8.77
CA LEU A 58 -1.16 -22.33 -8.25
C LEU A 58 -2.23 -22.48 -7.16
N ALA A 59 -2.45 -21.42 -6.39
CA ALA A 59 -3.38 -21.43 -5.27
C ALA A 59 -4.84 -21.27 -5.76
N PRO A 60 -5.76 -22.15 -5.32
CA PRO A 60 -7.18 -21.93 -5.53
C PRO A 60 -7.68 -20.73 -4.70
N PRO A 61 -8.86 -20.15 -5.04
CA PRO A 61 -9.41 -18.99 -4.33
C PRO A 61 -9.51 -19.16 -2.80
N GLU A 62 -9.80 -20.37 -2.32
CA GLU A 62 -9.89 -20.70 -0.90
C GLU A 62 -8.52 -20.54 -0.21
N ALA A 63 -7.46 -21.06 -0.82
CA ALA A 63 -6.10 -20.93 -0.29
C ALA A 63 -5.64 -19.47 -0.29
N LEU A 64 -6.02 -18.67 -1.30
CA LEU A 64 -5.75 -17.24 -1.32
C LEU A 64 -6.42 -16.52 -0.14
N ARG A 65 -7.69 -16.86 0.15
CA ARG A 65 -8.42 -16.31 1.30
C ARG A 65 -7.80 -16.71 2.64
N GLU A 66 -7.40 -17.97 2.80
CA GLU A 66 -6.74 -18.46 4.02
C GLU A 66 -5.43 -17.72 4.32
N HIS A 67 -4.69 -17.33 3.28
CA HIS A 67 -3.44 -16.58 3.42
C HIS A 67 -3.66 -15.05 3.44
N GLY A 68 -4.92 -14.57 3.36
CA GLY A 68 -5.23 -13.14 3.27
C GLY A 68 -4.67 -12.48 2.00
N VAL A 69 -4.50 -13.23 0.92
CA VAL A 69 -3.91 -12.76 -0.34
C VAL A 69 -5.00 -12.44 -1.35
N ARG A 70 -5.05 -11.19 -1.83
CA ARG A 70 -5.98 -10.77 -2.88
C ARG A 70 -5.43 -11.10 -4.28
N PHE A 71 -6.31 -11.22 -5.28
CA PHE A 71 -5.91 -11.47 -6.67
C PHE A 71 -6.49 -10.40 -7.61
N TYR A 72 -5.63 -9.81 -8.46
CA TYR A 72 -6.04 -8.82 -9.47
C TYR A 72 -5.40 -9.10 -10.83
N GLU A 73 -6.19 -8.93 -11.88
CA GLU A 73 -5.64 -8.72 -13.21
C GLU A 73 -5.22 -7.26 -13.40
N THR A 74 -4.12 -7.03 -14.12
CA THR A 74 -3.52 -5.70 -14.27
C THR A 74 -2.97 -5.47 -15.67
N THR A 75 -2.80 -4.19 -16.01
CA THR A 75 -2.34 -3.75 -17.33
C THR A 75 -0.82 -3.68 -17.48
N ARG A 76 -0.05 -3.98 -16.41
CA ARG A 76 1.42 -4.00 -16.48
C ARG A 76 1.92 -5.08 -17.44
N GLY A 77 3.13 -4.87 -17.96
CA GLY A 77 3.88 -5.93 -18.61
C GLY A 77 4.29 -7.04 -17.63
N GLY A 78 4.71 -8.17 -18.18
CA GLY A 78 5.06 -9.36 -17.42
C GLY A 78 3.86 -10.25 -17.13
N ASP A 79 4.15 -11.33 -16.40
CA ASP A 79 3.24 -12.42 -16.08
C ASP A 79 2.68 -12.23 -14.65
N ILE A 80 2.66 -13.26 -13.80
CA ILE A 80 2.20 -13.22 -12.42
C ILE A 80 3.30 -12.77 -11.45
N THR A 81 2.92 -12.06 -10.39
CA THR A 81 3.84 -11.72 -9.28
C THR A 81 3.09 -11.48 -7.98
N TYR A 82 3.81 -11.50 -6.87
CA TYR A 82 3.31 -11.24 -5.52
C TYR A 82 3.87 -9.91 -4.98
N HIS A 83 3.01 -9.18 -4.25
CA HIS A 83 3.37 -8.04 -3.43
C HIS A 83 2.79 -8.18 -2.03
N GLY A 84 3.47 -7.61 -1.03
CA GLY A 84 3.00 -7.64 0.35
C GLY A 84 3.89 -6.83 1.29
N PRO A 85 3.55 -6.80 2.59
CA PRO A 85 4.38 -6.15 3.60
C PRO A 85 5.83 -6.67 3.59
N GLY A 86 6.78 -5.76 3.77
CA GLY A 86 8.21 -6.02 3.66
C GLY A 86 8.76 -6.02 2.22
N GLN A 87 7.91 -5.86 1.20
CA GLN A 87 8.34 -5.67 -0.19
C GLN A 87 8.16 -4.21 -0.61
N ILE A 88 9.26 -3.48 -0.83
CA ILE A 88 9.15 -2.09 -1.30
C ILE A 88 8.82 -2.09 -2.79
N VAL A 89 7.66 -1.54 -3.12
CA VAL A 89 7.19 -1.31 -4.48
C VAL A 89 7.50 0.13 -4.86
N GLY A 90 8.14 0.31 -6.01
CA GLY A 90 8.48 1.61 -6.56
C GLY A 90 7.74 1.86 -7.87
N TYR A 91 7.02 2.98 -7.94
CA TYR A 91 6.35 3.45 -9.16
C TYR A 91 6.91 4.79 -9.63
N PRO A 92 7.94 4.79 -10.49
CA PRO A 92 8.38 5.99 -11.17
C PRO A 92 7.37 6.38 -12.25
N ILE A 93 6.75 7.56 -12.11
CA ILE A 93 5.87 8.19 -13.09
C ILE A 93 6.64 9.34 -13.74
N ILE A 94 7.41 9.00 -14.77
CA ILE A 94 8.35 9.92 -15.42
C ILE A 94 8.03 10.06 -16.89
N HIS A 95 8.24 11.27 -17.43
CA HIS A 95 8.16 11.48 -18.87
C HIS A 95 9.51 11.20 -19.53
N LEU A 96 9.56 10.18 -20.39
CA LEU A 96 10.78 9.70 -21.08
C LEU A 96 11.26 10.63 -22.21
N GLY A 97 10.77 11.87 -22.33
CA GLY A 97 11.19 12.87 -23.32
C GLY A 97 11.20 12.41 -24.78
N GLU A 98 11.75 13.24 -25.67
CA GLU A 98 11.97 12.87 -27.08
C GLU A 98 13.34 12.19 -27.31
N GLY A 99 14.37 12.59 -26.56
CA GLY A 99 15.73 12.03 -26.66
C GLY A 99 16.01 10.78 -25.80
N SER A 100 15.02 10.30 -25.05
CA SER A 100 15.15 9.14 -24.14
C SER A 100 14.03 8.10 -24.32
N ARG A 101 13.46 8.04 -25.54
CA ARG A 101 12.45 7.07 -26.00
C ARG A 101 13.02 5.66 -26.16
N ASP A 102 13.51 5.10 -25.06
CA ASP A 102 14.07 3.76 -25.02
C ASP A 102 13.62 3.04 -23.75
N VAL A 103 12.66 2.14 -23.94
CA VAL A 103 12.10 1.31 -22.87
C VAL A 103 13.15 0.38 -22.27
N ARG A 104 14.09 -0.13 -23.08
CA ARG A 104 15.15 -1.02 -22.59
C ARG A 104 16.10 -0.23 -21.71
N LYS A 105 16.56 0.94 -22.15
CA LYS A 105 17.39 1.84 -21.35
C LYS A 105 16.70 2.24 -20.04
N TYR A 106 15.39 2.55 -20.09
CA TYR A 106 14.62 2.84 -18.88
C TYR A 106 14.64 1.67 -17.89
N VAL A 107 14.34 0.46 -18.34
CA VAL A 107 14.37 -0.74 -17.49
C VAL A 107 15.78 -1.03 -16.95
N THR A 108 16.82 -0.89 -17.78
CA THR A 108 18.22 -1.06 -17.33
C THR A 108 18.60 -0.06 -16.26
N LYS A 109 18.10 1.17 -16.32
CA LYS A 109 18.27 2.17 -15.25
C LYS A 109 17.53 1.78 -13.96
N LEU A 110 16.32 1.21 -14.04
CA LEU A 110 15.66 0.67 -12.85
C LEU A 110 16.44 -0.48 -12.22
N GLU A 111 16.93 -1.43 -13.03
CA GLU A 111 17.81 -2.51 -12.57
C GLU A 111 19.06 -1.95 -11.88
N GLU A 112 19.62 -0.85 -12.41
CA GLU A 112 20.81 -0.20 -11.83
C GLU A 112 20.52 0.41 -10.45
N VAL A 113 19.38 1.08 -10.28
CA VAL A 113 18.95 1.63 -8.98
C VAL A 113 18.86 0.51 -7.95
N LEU A 114 18.27 -0.63 -8.35
CA LEU A 114 18.07 -1.77 -7.47
C LEU A 114 19.40 -2.46 -7.10
N ILE A 115 20.30 -2.65 -8.08
CA ILE A 115 21.63 -3.24 -7.84
C ILE A 115 22.43 -2.37 -6.88
N ARG A 116 22.48 -1.05 -7.11
CA ARG A 116 23.19 -0.13 -6.21
C ARG A 116 22.60 -0.15 -4.80
N THR A 117 21.27 -0.25 -4.68
CA THR A 117 20.59 -0.32 -3.39
C THR A 117 20.93 -1.62 -2.66
N ALA A 118 20.90 -2.77 -3.35
CA ALA A 118 21.28 -4.05 -2.75
C ALA A 118 22.76 -4.08 -2.31
N ALA A 119 23.64 -3.47 -3.11
CA ALA A 119 25.07 -3.40 -2.82
C ALA A 119 25.41 -2.60 -1.54
N GLU A 120 24.59 -1.62 -1.15
CA GLU A 120 24.75 -0.86 0.12
C GLU A 120 24.55 -1.78 1.36
N TYR A 121 23.91 -2.94 1.18
CA TYR A 121 23.77 -4.00 2.19
C TYR A 121 24.78 -5.15 1.98
N GLY A 122 25.72 -5.04 1.04
CA GLY A 122 26.64 -6.13 0.69
C GLY A 122 26.00 -7.27 -0.11
N VAL A 123 24.75 -7.10 -0.57
CA VAL A 123 24.06 -8.10 -1.40
C VAL A 123 24.47 -7.93 -2.85
N ILE A 124 25.16 -8.95 -3.39
CA ILE A 124 25.66 -8.95 -4.77
C ILE A 124 24.53 -9.38 -5.71
N ALA A 125 23.79 -8.40 -6.23
CA ALA A 125 22.74 -8.64 -7.22
C ALA A 125 23.19 -8.28 -8.64
N GLU A 126 22.73 -9.05 -9.62
CA GLU A 126 23.11 -8.90 -11.02
C GLU A 126 21.92 -8.95 -11.99
N ARG A 127 22.19 -8.62 -13.25
CA ARG A 127 21.25 -8.78 -14.37
C ARG A 127 21.53 -10.09 -15.04
N ILE A 128 20.50 -10.89 -15.30
CA ILE A 128 20.63 -12.10 -16.10
C ILE A 128 20.07 -11.84 -17.49
N ALA A 129 20.87 -12.09 -18.53
CA ALA A 129 20.45 -11.90 -19.91
C ALA A 129 19.14 -12.64 -20.21
N GLY A 130 18.16 -11.93 -20.78
CA GLY A 130 16.83 -12.49 -21.08
C GLY A 130 15.87 -12.59 -19.88
N ARG A 131 16.32 -12.30 -18.65
CA ARG A 131 15.48 -12.34 -17.44
C ARG A 131 15.33 -10.95 -16.83
N ARG A 132 14.09 -10.44 -16.78
CA ARG A 132 13.79 -9.13 -16.17
C ARG A 132 13.92 -9.15 -14.66
N GLY A 133 14.36 -8.03 -14.10
CA GLY A 133 14.62 -7.89 -12.66
C GLY A 133 16.08 -8.11 -12.31
N ILE A 134 16.37 -8.17 -11.02
CA ILE A 134 17.73 -8.40 -10.51
C ILE A 134 17.75 -9.66 -9.63
N TRP A 135 18.90 -10.31 -9.61
CA TRP A 135 19.06 -11.69 -9.15
C TRP A 135 20.29 -11.84 -8.26
N VAL A 136 20.20 -12.70 -7.25
CA VAL A 136 21.33 -13.16 -6.44
C VAL A 136 21.50 -14.66 -6.74
N GLY A 137 22.52 -15.00 -7.53
CA GLY A 137 22.58 -16.33 -8.17
C GLY A 137 21.31 -16.60 -8.99
N ASP A 138 20.64 -17.72 -8.71
CA ASP A 138 19.38 -18.10 -9.38
C ASP A 138 18.11 -17.57 -8.68
N ASN A 139 18.25 -16.80 -7.61
CA ASN A 139 17.12 -16.28 -6.84
C ASN A 139 16.81 -14.83 -7.21
N LYS A 140 15.56 -14.55 -7.60
CA LYS A 140 15.13 -13.18 -7.90
C LYS A 140 14.94 -12.39 -6.61
N ILE A 141 15.63 -11.26 -6.49
CA ILE A 141 15.48 -10.33 -5.36
C ILE A 141 14.56 -9.15 -5.69
N ALA A 142 14.46 -8.75 -6.96
CA ALA A 142 13.51 -7.73 -7.37
C ALA A 142 12.88 -8.01 -8.74
N ALA A 143 11.57 -7.79 -8.83
CA ALA A 143 10.81 -7.84 -10.07
C ALA A 143 10.70 -6.45 -10.71
N ILE A 144 10.63 -6.40 -12.04
CA ILE A 144 10.38 -5.17 -12.79
C ILE A 144 9.29 -5.45 -13.82
N GLY A 145 8.22 -4.65 -13.77
CA GLY A 145 7.11 -4.67 -14.70
C GLY A 145 6.61 -3.25 -14.90
N VAL A 146 6.76 -2.73 -16.11
CA VAL A 146 6.45 -1.33 -16.45
C VAL A 146 5.39 -1.26 -17.55
N ARG A 147 4.66 -0.16 -17.58
CA ARG A 147 3.82 0.25 -18.70
C ARG A 147 4.23 1.66 -19.12
N ILE A 148 4.14 1.95 -20.42
CA ILE A 148 4.44 3.28 -20.96
C ILE A 148 3.29 3.68 -21.87
N ALA A 149 2.72 4.85 -21.61
CA ALA A 149 1.65 5.43 -22.42
C ALA A 149 1.96 6.91 -22.66
N ARG A 150 1.92 7.34 -23.93
CA ARG A 150 2.31 8.70 -24.34
C ARG A 150 3.66 9.14 -23.74
N TRP A 151 4.61 8.22 -23.68
CA TRP A 151 5.95 8.42 -23.10
C TRP A 151 6.01 8.73 -21.59
N VAL A 152 4.91 8.57 -20.87
CA VAL A 152 4.88 8.60 -19.40
C VAL A 152 4.83 7.16 -18.88
N THR A 153 5.67 6.85 -17.90
CA THR A 153 5.79 5.52 -17.29
C THR A 153 4.73 5.31 -16.21
N SER A 154 4.35 4.05 -16.00
CA SER A 154 3.63 3.57 -14.82
C SER A 154 4.06 2.15 -14.46
N HIS A 155 3.60 1.68 -13.30
CA HIS A 155 4.16 0.56 -12.57
C HIS A 155 5.66 0.80 -12.32
N GLY A 156 6.48 -0.23 -12.25
CA GLY A 156 7.88 -0.04 -11.90
C GLY A 156 8.53 -1.32 -11.41
N PHE A 157 8.98 -1.30 -10.17
CA PHE A 157 9.73 -2.40 -9.56
C PHE A 157 9.14 -2.81 -8.22
N ALA A 158 9.51 -4.01 -7.78
CA ALA A 158 9.20 -4.54 -6.47
C ALA A 158 10.45 -5.22 -5.91
N LEU A 159 11.05 -4.63 -4.88
CA LEU A 159 12.26 -5.12 -4.22
C LEU A 159 11.88 -5.89 -2.95
N ASN A 160 12.29 -7.15 -2.86
CA ASN A 160 12.07 -7.94 -1.67
C ASN A 160 13.04 -7.51 -0.56
N VAL A 161 12.52 -6.95 0.53
CA VAL A 161 13.32 -6.49 1.67
C VAL A 161 13.16 -7.44 2.85
N ASN A 162 12.02 -7.37 3.54
CA ASN A 162 11.61 -8.28 4.61
C ASN A 162 10.38 -9.11 4.17
N THR A 163 10.21 -9.29 2.85
CA THR A 163 9.03 -9.91 2.26
C THR A 163 8.79 -11.31 2.81
N ASN A 164 7.53 -11.65 3.08
CA ASN A 164 7.14 -13.05 3.29
C ASN A 164 7.28 -13.83 1.97
N LEU A 165 8.41 -14.52 1.81
CA LEU A 165 8.73 -15.27 0.59
C LEU A 165 7.86 -16.51 0.40
N GLU A 166 7.20 -17.02 1.45
CA GLU A 166 6.32 -18.19 1.37
C GLU A 166 5.13 -17.95 0.43
N HIS A 167 4.63 -16.71 0.34
CA HIS A 167 3.54 -16.37 -0.58
C HIS A 167 3.92 -16.50 -2.06
N PHE A 168 5.21 -16.52 -2.41
CA PHE A 168 5.61 -16.84 -3.78
C PHE A 168 5.34 -18.32 -4.14
N ARG A 169 5.11 -19.22 -3.17
CA ARG A 169 4.70 -20.61 -3.42
C ARG A 169 3.27 -20.74 -3.94
N LEU A 170 2.47 -19.68 -3.82
CA LEU A 170 1.10 -19.61 -4.36
C LEU A 170 1.09 -19.40 -5.89
N ILE A 171 2.26 -19.13 -6.49
CA ILE A 171 2.41 -18.82 -7.91
C ILE A 171 3.62 -19.55 -8.53
N THR A 172 3.64 -19.67 -9.85
CA THR A 172 4.85 -20.03 -10.62
C THR A 172 5.45 -18.75 -11.21
N PRO A 173 6.42 -18.10 -10.54
CA PRO A 173 6.95 -16.83 -11.03
C PRO A 173 7.71 -17.02 -12.35
N CYS A 174 7.30 -16.30 -13.39
CA CYS A 174 7.94 -16.24 -14.72
C CYS A 174 8.03 -17.57 -15.49
N GLY A 175 7.36 -18.64 -15.06
CA GLY A 175 7.34 -19.92 -15.77
C GLY A 175 8.72 -20.57 -15.98
N LEU A 176 9.74 -20.20 -15.21
CA LEU A 176 11.11 -20.69 -15.34
C LEU A 176 11.42 -21.76 -14.28
N PRO A 177 11.56 -23.05 -14.65
CA PRO A 177 11.96 -24.10 -13.73
C PRO A 177 13.33 -23.80 -13.11
N GLY A 178 13.49 -24.09 -11.82
CA GLY A 178 14.78 -23.97 -11.12
C GLY A 178 15.20 -22.55 -10.72
N THR A 179 14.29 -21.57 -10.78
CA THR A 179 14.54 -20.22 -10.26
C THR A 179 13.77 -19.98 -8.97
N GLY A 180 14.43 -19.39 -7.97
CA GLY A 180 13.83 -19.05 -6.68
C GLY A 180 13.58 -17.55 -6.51
N VAL A 181 13.17 -17.18 -5.30
CA VAL A 181 13.07 -15.78 -4.86
C VAL A 181 13.87 -15.61 -3.57
N THR A 182 14.43 -14.42 -3.38
CA THR A 182 15.12 -14.05 -2.13
C THR A 182 14.73 -12.62 -1.74
N SER A 183 15.22 -12.15 -0.59
CA SER A 183 15.04 -10.80 -0.06
C SER A 183 16.34 -10.30 0.58
N ILE A 184 16.47 -8.99 0.79
CA ILE A 184 17.61 -8.43 1.53
C ILE A 184 17.76 -9.12 2.89
N SER A 185 16.66 -9.28 3.63
CA SER A 185 16.70 -9.91 4.95
C SER A 185 17.12 -11.38 4.90
N ASN A 186 16.74 -12.11 3.86
CA ASN A 186 17.12 -13.52 3.69
C ASN A 186 18.61 -13.65 3.38
N GLU A 187 19.17 -12.77 2.54
CA GLU A 187 20.61 -12.75 2.23
C GLU A 187 21.46 -12.32 3.44
N LEU A 188 20.91 -11.50 4.34
CA LEU A 188 21.60 -11.05 5.56
C LEU A 188 21.38 -11.97 6.79
N GLY A 189 20.32 -12.79 6.78
CA GLY A 189 19.89 -13.58 7.92
C GLY A 189 19.17 -12.81 9.02
N HIS A 190 18.81 -11.54 8.80
CA HIS A 190 18.03 -10.72 9.73
C HIS A 190 17.22 -9.63 9.01
N ALA A 191 16.15 -9.13 9.64
CA ALA A 191 15.36 -8.03 9.10
C ALA A 191 16.15 -6.70 9.07
N VAL A 192 15.79 -5.82 8.13
CA VAL A 192 16.35 -4.46 8.02
C VAL A 192 15.25 -3.41 8.08
N PHE A 193 15.59 -2.16 8.41
CA PHE A 193 14.61 -1.08 8.43
C PHE A 193 14.22 -0.69 7.00
N THR A 194 12.95 -0.85 6.64
CA THR A 194 12.44 -0.50 5.30
C THR A 194 12.59 1.00 5.00
N SER A 195 12.56 1.85 6.03
CA SER A 195 12.82 3.29 5.91
C SER A 195 14.21 3.62 5.35
N GLU A 196 15.24 2.88 5.78
CA GLU A 196 16.61 3.04 5.28
C GLU A 196 16.70 2.61 3.81
N VAL A 197 16.09 1.47 3.46
CA VAL A 197 16.06 0.99 2.07
C VAL A 197 15.32 1.98 1.17
N ARG A 198 14.20 2.58 1.63
CA ARG A 198 13.47 3.62 0.87
C ARG A 198 14.34 4.85 0.62
N ALA A 199 15.10 5.30 1.62
CA ALA A 199 16.03 6.41 1.48
C ALA A 199 17.15 6.11 0.46
N LEU A 200 17.71 4.90 0.50
CA LEU A 200 18.72 4.44 -0.46
C LEU A 200 18.16 4.31 -1.88
N LEU A 201 16.95 3.78 -2.04
CA LEU A 201 16.25 3.73 -3.33
C LEU A 201 16.08 5.14 -3.91
N ALA A 202 15.62 6.11 -3.12
CA ALA A 202 15.46 7.49 -3.56
C ALA A 202 16.80 8.14 -3.97
N LYS A 203 17.86 7.95 -3.15
CA LYS A 203 19.22 8.43 -3.44
C LYS A 203 19.77 7.84 -4.74
N ASN A 204 19.70 6.51 -4.88
CA ASN A 204 20.19 5.82 -6.07
C ASN A 204 19.36 6.16 -7.31
N PHE A 205 18.05 6.33 -7.17
CA PHE A 205 17.19 6.82 -8.23
C PHE A 205 17.60 8.22 -8.69
N ALA A 206 17.79 9.17 -7.77
CA ALA A 206 18.23 10.53 -8.09
C ALA A 206 19.53 10.53 -8.92
N SER A 207 20.51 9.73 -8.50
CA SER A 207 21.80 9.59 -9.18
C SER A 207 21.67 8.94 -10.57
N VAL A 208 21.05 7.77 -10.66
CA VAL A 208 20.95 7.01 -11.91
C VAL A 208 20.07 7.75 -12.92
N PHE A 209 18.95 8.32 -12.48
CA PHE A 209 18.01 9.02 -13.35
C PHE A 209 18.39 10.47 -13.64
N GLU A 210 19.40 11.01 -12.96
CA GLU A 210 19.79 12.42 -13.04
C GLU A 210 18.55 13.29 -12.80
N ARG A 211 17.96 13.09 -11.62
CA ARG A 211 16.76 13.78 -11.15
C ARG A 211 17.04 14.44 -9.81
N GLU A 212 16.52 15.65 -9.66
CA GLU A 212 16.45 16.30 -8.36
C GLU A 212 15.23 15.71 -7.64
N VAL A 213 15.48 14.79 -6.70
CA VAL A 213 14.41 14.11 -5.96
C VAL A 213 14.06 14.94 -4.72
N VAL A 214 12.82 15.43 -4.66
CA VAL A 214 12.32 16.30 -3.59
C VAL A 214 11.20 15.58 -2.84
N PRO A 215 11.29 15.40 -1.51
CA PRO A 215 10.20 14.81 -0.73
C PRO A 215 8.91 15.61 -0.84
N ARG A 216 7.77 14.91 -0.89
CA ARG A 216 6.44 15.51 -0.87
C ARG A 216 5.55 14.74 0.10
N ASP A 217 5.17 15.40 1.18
CA ASP A 217 4.29 14.85 2.20
C ASP A 217 2.87 14.60 1.69
N ALA A 218 2.11 13.83 2.48
CA ALA A 218 0.68 13.69 2.30
C ALA A 218 -0.01 15.06 2.40
N THR A 219 -1.05 15.24 1.61
CA THR A 219 -1.86 16.46 1.61
C THR A 219 -2.70 16.59 2.87
N ILE A 220 -3.19 15.46 3.39
CA ILE A 220 -4.05 15.38 4.55
C ILE A 220 -3.60 14.22 5.43
N ARG A 221 -3.74 14.39 6.75
CA ARG A 221 -3.47 13.36 7.75
C ARG A 221 -4.76 12.99 8.45
N LEU A 222 -5.01 11.69 8.56
CA LEU A 222 -6.26 11.13 9.08
C LEU A 222 -5.98 10.15 10.21
N VAL A 223 -6.99 9.95 11.06
CA VAL A 223 -7.11 8.79 11.93
C VAL A 223 -8.33 7.98 11.58
N LYS A 224 -8.25 6.68 11.84
CA LYS A 224 -9.37 5.75 11.80
C LYS A 224 -9.47 5.05 13.14
N VAL A 225 -10.67 4.86 13.66
CA VAL A 225 -10.88 4.09 14.89
C VAL A 225 -11.88 2.97 14.67
N MET A 226 -11.40 1.73 14.80
CA MET A 226 -12.22 0.53 14.81
C MET A 226 -12.75 0.28 16.24
N ILE A 227 -14.01 0.66 16.48
CA ILE A 227 -14.68 0.40 17.76
C ILE A 227 -15.25 -1.02 17.77
N HIS A 228 -14.96 -1.79 18.82
CA HIS A 228 -15.40 -3.18 18.93
C HIS A 228 -15.85 -3.57 20.36
N ASP A 229 -16.69 -4.59 20.47
CA ASP A 229 -17.07 -5.19 21.77
C ASP A 229 -16.31 -6.49 22.09
N GLY A 230 -15.65 -7.06 21.06
CA GLY A 230 -14.93 -8.33 21.11
C GLY A 230 -15.40 -9.31 20.03
N GLU A 231 -16.67 -9.21 19.61
CA GLU A 231 -17.28 -10.08 18.60
C GLU A 231 -17.82 -9.29 17.40
N ARG A 232 -18.11 -8.01 17.63
CA ARG A 232 -18.70 -7.09 16.66
C ARG A 232 -17.94 -5.78 16.62
N VAL A 233 -18.08 -5.08 15.50
CA VAL A 233 -17.60 -3.73 15.29
C VAL A 233 -18.75 -2.75 15.12
N LEU A 234 -18.56 -1.54 15.61
CA LEU A 234 -19.47 -0.43 15.38
C LEU A 234 -19.14 0.23 14.04
N LEU A 235 -20.14 0.37 13.18
CA LEU A 235 -20.07 1.22 11.99
C LEU A 235 -21.10 2.33 12.08
N LEU A 236 -20.77 3.49 11.52
CA LEU A 236 -21.63 4.65 11.38
C LEU A 236 -22.02 4.80 9.91
N HIS A 237 -23.29 5.06 9.65
CA HIS A 237 -23.79 5.34 8.31
C HIS A 237 -23.69 6.83 8.03
N ARG A 238 -22.91 7.20 7.01
CA ARG A 238 -22.85 8.60 6.56
C ARG A 238 -24.17 8.97 5.89
N ARG A 239 -24.65 10.18 6.21
CA ARG A 239 -25.84 10.73 5.56
C ARG A 239 -25.77 10.67 4.04
N PRO A 240 -26.91 10.57 3.33
CA PRO A 240 -26.94 10.50 1.88
C PRO A 240 -26.19 11.65 1.19
N GLU A 241 -26.29 12.86 1.74
CA GLU A 241 -25.61 14.06 1.22
C GLU A 241 -24.09 14.03 1.41
N ARG A 242 -23.60 13.14 2.29
CA ARG A 242 -22.18 12.94 2.63
C ARG A 242 -21.62 11.62 2.09
N GLY A 243 -22.35 10.95 1.20
CA GLY A 243 -21.85 9.83 0.39
C GLY A 243 -22.61 8.51 0.53
N ASN A 244 -23.52 8.38 1.51
CA ASN A 244 -24.41 7.22 1.69
C ASN A 244 -23.67 5.87 1.83
N PHE A 245 -22.80 5.74 2.83
CA PHE A 245 -22.05 4.50 3.07
C PHE A 245 -21.77 4.28 4.56
N TRP A 246 -21.55 3.01 4.93
CA TRP A 246 -21.10 2.61 6.27
C TRP A 246 -19.58 2.73 6.39
N GLN A 247 -19.11 3.29 7.50
CA GLN A 247 -17.68 3.46 7.78
C GLN A 247 -17.38 3.29 9.28
N PRO A 248 -16.13 2.98 9.64
CA PRO A 248 -15.63 3.21 10.99
C PRO A 248 -15.54 4.71 11.31
N ILE A 249 -15.19 5.04 12.55
CA ILE A 249 -14.90 6.43 12.93
C ILE A 249 -13.67 6.90 12.18
N THR A 250 -13.75 8.07 11.55
CA THR A 250 -12.64 8.67 10.79
C THR A 250 -12.57 10.15 11.07
N GLY A 251 -11.36 10.68 11.17
CA GLY A 251 -11.14 12.06 11.58
C GLY A 251 -9.90 12.67 10.95
N SER A 252 -9.91 14.00 10.80
CA SER A 252 -8.72 14.72 10.34
C SER A 252 -7.83 15.08 11.52
N ILE A 253 -6.52 14.88 11.36
CA ILE A 253 -5.52 15.32 12.34
C ILE A 253 -5.28 16.81 12.13
N GLU A 254 -5.54 17.61 13.16
CA GLU A 254 -5.31 19.05 13.12
C GLU A 254 -3.82 19.40 13.29
N ASP A 255 -3.43 20.60 12.87
CA ASP A 255 -2.05 21.07 12.98
C ASP A 255 -1.60 21.11 14.44
N GLY A 256 -0.57 20.33 14.77
CA GLY A 256 -0.01 20.22 16.12
C GLY A 256 -0.68 19.17 17.01
N GLU A 257 -1.76 18.52 16.55
CA GLU A 257 -2.44 17.45 17.29
C GLU A 257 -1.70 16.11 17.15
N ALA A 258 -1.55 15.37 18.25
CA ALA A 258 -1.01 14.01 18.18
C ALA A 258 -2.08 13.03 17.66
N PRO A 259 -1.73 12.04 16.82
CA PRO A 259 -2.72 11.10 16.27
C PRO A 259 -3.59 10.39 17.31
N LEU A 260 -3.01 10.05 18.47
CA LEU A 260 -3.76 9.41 19.56
C LEU A 260 -4.79 10.37 20.21
N GLU A 261 -4.47 11.66 20.27
CA GLU A 261 -5.38 12.70 20.78
C GLU A 261 -6.53 12.93 19.80
N THR A 262 -6.21 13.03 18.50
CA THR A 262 -7.21 13.05 17.42
C THR A 262 -8.14 11.84 17.53
N ALA A 263 -7.61 10.62 17.63
CA ALA A 263 -8.43 9.41 17.76
C ALA A 263 -9.35 9.46 18.98
N ARG A 264 -8.87 9.97 20.12
CA ARG A 264 -9.69 10.13 21.33
C ARG A 264 -10.81 11.16 21.13
N ARG A 265 -10.50 12.29 20.51
CA ARG A 265 -11.47 13.36 20.21
C ARG A 265 -12.57 12.84 19.28
N GLU A 266 -12.20 12.19 18.19
CA GLU A 266 -13.13 11.64 17.20
C GLU A 266 -14.06 10.58 17.80
N ILE A 267 -13.57 9.73 18.72
CA ILE A 267 -14.47 8.82 19.45
C ILE A 267 -15.52 9.62 20.23
N VAL A 268 -15.11 10.63 20.98
CA VAL A 268 -16.02 11.42 21.81
C VAL A 268 -17.03 12.19 20.96
N GLU A 269 -16.60 12.78 19.85
CA GLU A 269 -17.44 13.53 18.92
C GLU A 269 -18.49 12.62 18.26
N GLU A 270 -18.05 11.45 17.77
CA GLU A 270 -18.89 10.54 16.99
C GLU A 270 -19.77 9.60 17.82
N THR A 271 -19.46 9.42 19.11
CA THR A 271 -20.16 8.43 19.95
C THR A 271 -20.60 8.97 21.30
N GLY A 272 -20.03 10.07 21.78
CA GLY A 272 -20.15 10.53 23.16
C GLY A 272 -19.40 9.65 24.18
N TYR A 273 -18.69 8.61 23.76
CA TYR A 273 -17.96 7.69 24.63
C TYR A 273 -16.51 8.14 24.86
N HIS A 274 -16.04 8.02 26.10
CA HIS A 274 -14.66 8.34 26.48
C HIS A 274 -13.78 7.09 26.49
N GLY A 275 -13.60 6.47 25.32
CA GLY A 275 -12.73 5.32 25.14
C GLY A 275 -11.23 5.65 25.21
N GLN A 276 -10.40 4.65 25.46
CA GLN A 276 -8.95 4.74 25.25
C GLN A 276 -8.59 4.01 23.95
N PRO A 277 -8.27 4.73 22.87
CA PRO A 277 -7.79 4.10 21.66
C PRO A 277 -6.39 3.51 21.86
N GLU A 278 -6.13 2.39 21.20
CA GLU A 278 -4.82 1.75 21.09
C GLU A 278 -4.41 1.71 19.62
N ASP A 279 -3.12 1.82 19.34
CA ASP A 279 -2.59 1.76 17.97
C ASP A 279 -2.89 0.39 17.37
N LEU A 280 -3.52 0.36 16.18
CA LEU A 280 -3.80 -0.88 15.45
C LEU A 280 -2.58 -1.38 14.67
N ASP A 281 -1.45 -0.65 14.69
CA ASP A 281 -0.24 -0.94 13.92
C ASP A 281 -0.51 -0.93 12.40
N LEU A 282 -1.46 -0.12 11.96
CA LEU A 282 -1.81 0.02 10.56
C LEU A 282 -1.66 1.47 10.14
N ARG A 283 -0.86 1.67 9.10
CA ARG A 283 -0.62 2.95 8.43
C ARG A 283 -0.94 2.76 6.97
N GLN A 284 -1.81 3.61 6.44
CA GLN A 284 -2.29 3.50 5.07
C GLN A 284 -2.13 4.82 4.34
N SER A 285 -2.02 4.76 3.02
CA SER A 285 -2.07 5.94 2.18
C SER A 285 -2.99 5.70 0.98
N PHE A 286 -3.77 6.70 0.63
CA PHE A 286 -4.71 6.60 -0.48
C PHE A 286 -5.00 7.98 -1.08
N MET A 287 -5.43 7.98 -2.34
CA MET A 287 -5.85 9.20 -3.01
C MET A 287 -7.30 9.49 -2.67
N ILE A 288 -7.61 10.75 -2.37
CA ILE A 288 -8.99 11.20 -2.17
C ILE A 288 -9.42 12.04 -3.36
N GLU A 289 -10.51 11.62 -4.00
CA GLU A 289 -11.21 12.42 -5.00
C GLU A 289 -12.43 13.07 -4.37
N SER A 290 -12.31 14.36 -4.03
CA SER A 290 -13.40 15.14 -3.41
C SER A 290 -13.44 16.54 -4.00
N GLN A 291 -14.60 16.94 -4.52
CA GLN A 291 -14.81 18.30 -5.05
C GLN A 291 -14.61 19.36 -3.95
N TYR A 292 -15.04 19.04 -2.72
CA TYR A 292 -14.86 19.92 -1.57
C TYR A 292 -13.36 20.15 -1.28
N LEU A 293 -12.58 19.07 -1.20
CA LEU A 293 -11.14 19.18 -0.93
C LEU A 293 -10.36 19.77 -2.10
N ALA A 294 -10.80 19.54 -3.35
CA ALA A 294 -10.18 20.11 -4.54
C ALA A 294 -10.24 21.65 -4.58
N SER A 295 -11.17 22.27 -3.85
CA SER A 295 -11.20 23.73 -3.68
C SER A 295 -10.14 24.26 -2.70
N ARG A 296 -9.59 23.39 -1.85
CA ARG A 296 -8.65 23.74 -0.76
C ARG A 296 -7.22 23.30 -1.04
N TYR A 297 -7.05 22.23 -1.80
CA TYR A 297 -5.75 21.58 -2.00
C TYR A 297 -5.49 21.29 -3.49
N PRO A 298 -4.23 21.42 -3.96
CA PRO A 298 -3.87 21.03 -5.32
C PRO A 298 -3.95 19.51 -5.48
N ALA A 299 -4.33 19.07 -6.68
CA ALA A 299 -4.36 17.65 -7.02
C ALA A 299 -2.95 17.07 -7.29
N PRO A 300 -2.72 15.77 -7.00
CA PRO A 300 -3.64 14.88 -6.30
C PRO A 300 -3.65 15.15 -4.78
N ILE A 301 -4.80 14.90 -4.16
CA ILE A 301 -4.95 14.93 -2.71
C ILE A 301 -4.66 13.51 -2.22
N ILE A 302 -3.61 13.37 -1.43
CA ILE A 302 -3.18 12.09 -0.87
C ILE A 302 -3.32 12.17 0.63
N ALA A 303 -4.04 11.21 1.21
CA ALA A 303 -4.14 11.06 2.65
C ALA A 303 -3.09 10.07 3.16
N SER A 304 -2.56 10.34 4.35
CA SER A 304 -1.97 9.33 5.22
C SER A 304 -2.91 9.09 6.39
N GLU A 305 -3.13 7.83 6.74
CA GLU A 305 -4.08 7.42 7.76
C GLU A 305 -3.40 6.54 8.82
N ILE A 306 -3.73 6.82 10.08
CA ILE A 306 -3.28 6.09 11.26
C ILE A 306 -4.48 5.40 11.88
N SER A 307 -4.49 4.07 11.89
CA SER A 307 -5.60 3.30 12.44
C SER A 307 -5.38 2.94 13.90
N PHE A 308 -6.45 3.04 14.67
CA PHE A 308 -6.57 2.68 16.08
C PHE A 308 -7.71 1.69 16.27
N LEU A 309 -7.71 1.01 17.40
CA LEU A 309 -8.85 0.26 17.92
C LEU A 309 -9.29 0.82 19.27
N ALA A 310 -10.56 0.68 19.62
CA ALA A 310 -11.01 0.93 20.99
C ALA A 310 -12.14 -0.01 21.39
N ARG A 311 -12.10 -0.47 22.64
CA ARG A 311 -13.15 -1.35 23.18
C ARG A 311 -14.32 -0.53 23.74
N MET A 312 -15.53 -0.88 23.32
CA MET A 312 -16.78 -0.33 23.85
C MET A 312 -17.83 -1.43 23.92
N ARG A 313 -18.56 -1.50 25.03
CA ARG A 313 -19.66 -2.46 25.17
C ARG A 313 -20.86 -1.95 24.35
N ALA A 314 -21.49 -2.84 23.58
CA ALA A 314 -22.60 -2.48 22.70
C ALA A 314 -23.89 -2.03 23.43
N ASP A 315 -23.99 -2.26 24.74
CA ASP A 315 -25.10 -1.80 25.59
C ASP A 315 -24.97 -0.34 26.03
N ILE A 316 -23.82 0.30 25.79
CA ILE A 316 -23.60 1.72 26.12
C ILE A 316 -24.36 2.58 25.11
N PRO A 317 -25.25 3.49 25.57
CA PRO A 317 -25.95 4.40 24.68
C PRO A 317 -24.99 5.30 23.89
N LEU A 318 -25.18 5.34 22.57
CA LEU A 318 -24.41 6.18 21.66
C LEU A 318 -25.10 7.53 21.48
N ARG A 319 -24.32 8.61 21.56
CA ARG A 319 -24.71 9.94 21.10
C ARG A 319 -23.91 10.26 19.83
N MET A 320 -24.49 9.89 18.70
CA MET A 320 -23.90 10.05 17.38
C MET A 320 -23.96 11.52 16.91
N ASP A 321 -22.95 11.95 16.16
CA ASP A 321 -23.00 13.24 15.46
C ASP A 321 -24.08 13.18 14.36
N ALA A 322 -25.19 13.88 14.62
CA ALA A 322 -26.33 13.91 13.73
C ALA A 322 -26.08 14.76 12.47
N GLU A 323 -25.02 15.57 12.39
CA GLU A 323 -24.67 16.32 11.18
C GLU A 323 -23.93 15.46 10.14
N GLU A 324 -23.12 14.51 10.61
CA GLU A 324 -22.33 13.59 9.80
C GLU A 324 -23.13 12.32 9.44
N HIS A 325 -23.89 11.80 10.41
CA HIS A 325 -24.46 10.46 10.39
C HIS A 325 -25.96 10.43 10.69
N ASP A 326 -26.66 9.41 10.18
CA ASP A 326 -28.09 9.18 10.41
C ASP A 326 -28.43 7.80 10.99
N GLN A 327 -27.50 6.85 10.95
CA GLN A 327 -27.66 5.51 11.54
C GLN A 327 -26.33 5.00 12.08
N PHE A 328 -26.40 4.08 13.03
CA PHE A 328 -25.26 3.28 13.49
C PHE A 328 -25.67 1.82 13.62
N GLY A 329 -24.70 0.91 13.68
CA GLY A 329 -24.98 -0.50 13.92
C GLY A 329 -23.77 -1.28 14.39
N TRP A 330 -24.04 -2.31 15.19
CA TRP A 330 -23.05 -3.29 15.61
C TRP A 330 -23.16 -4.50 14.71
N PHE A 331 -22.06 -4.85 14.04
CA PHE A 331 -22.02 -5.89 13.03
C PHE A 331 -20.95 -6.90 13.39
N THR A 332 -21.22 -8.18 13.18
CA THR A 332 -20.15 -9.20 13.20
C THR A 332 -19.09 -8.87 12.15
N PHE A 333 -17.87 -9.41 12.28
CA PHE A 333 -16.79 -9.18 11.31
C PHE A 333 -17.21 -9.48 9.86
N PRO A 334 -17.87 -10.61 9.55
CA PRO A 334 -18.35 -10.86 8.18
C PRO A 334 -19.41 -9.86 7.70
N GLU A 335 -20.34 -9.46 8.56
CA GLU A 335 -21.38 -8.48 8.19
C GLU A 335 -20.79 -7.08 7.97
N ALA A 336 -19.80 -6.69 8.79
CA ALA A 336 -19.09 -5.43 8.65
C ALA A 336 -18.29 -5.40 7.34
N TYR A 337 -17.63 -6.50 6.99
CA TYR A 337 -16.86 -6.62 5.75
C TYR A 337 -17.72 -6.35 4.51
N GLU A 338 -18.93 -6.91 4.47
CA GLU A 338 -19.88 -6.70 3.37
C GLU A 338 -20.44 -5.26 3.32
N LYS A 339 -20.54 -4.59 4.48
CA LYS A 339 -21.06 -3.21 4.58
C LYS A 339 -20.04 -2.15 4.24
N ILE A 340 -18.78 -2.38 4.60
CA ILE A 340 -17.68 -1.47 4.35
C ILE A 340 -17.47 -1.37 2.85
N ARG A 341 -17.49 -0.12 2.35
CA ARG A 341 -17.34 0.19 0.93
C ARG A 341 -15.90 0.11 0.44
N TRP A 342 -14.96 0.63 1.23
CA TRP A 342 -13.58 0.86 0.80
C TRP A 342 -12.67 -0.29 1.20
N THR A 343 -11.71 -0.62 0.34
CA THR A 343 -10.80 -1.75 0.61
C THR A 343 -9.85 -1.44 1.77
N ASP A 344 -9.41 -0.19 1.95
CA ASP A 344 -8.54 0.17 3.07
C ASP A 344 -9.21 -0.01 4.43
N ASP A 345 -10.51 0.27 4.53
CA ASP A 345 -11.33 0.02 5.72
C ASP A 345 -11.47 -1.48 6.01
N ARG A 346 -11.54 -2.31 4.96
CA ARG A 346 -11.56 -3.77 5.09
C ARG A 346 -10.21 -4.30 5.61
N GLU A 347 -9.07 -3.74 5.17
CA GLU A 347 -7.76 -4.09 5.74
C GLU A 347 -7.72 -3.80 7.24
N ALA A 348 -8.28 -2.66 7.68
CA ALA A 348 -8.34 -2.30 9.09
C ALA A 348 -9.24 -3.27 9.88
N LEU A 349 -10.37 -3.69 9.30
CA LEU A 349 -11.26 -4.69 9.89
C LEU A 349 -10.57 -6.05 10.06
N GLU A 350 -9.93 -6.56 9.02
CA GLU A 350 -9.21 -7.85 9.03
C GLU A 350 -8.03 -7.82 10.01
N LYS A 351 -7.29 -6.70 10.06
CA LYS A 351 -6.19 -6.52 11.02
C LYS A 351 -6.70 -6.49 12.47
N LEU A 352 -7.84 -5.86 12.73
CA LEU A 352 -8.50 -5.91 14.03
C LEU A 352 -8.91 -7.36 14.37
N GLU A 353 -9.61 -8.05 13.47
CA GLU A 353 -10.06 -9.43 13.70
C GLU A 353 -8.89 -10.35 14.06
N THR A 354 -7.81 -10.28 13.27
CA THR A 354 -6.58 -11.04 13.51
C THR A 354 -5.98 -10.75 14.88
N ARG A 355 -5.97 -9.48 15.30
CA ARG A 355 -5.46 -9.07 16.62
C ARG A 355 -6.34 -9.58 17.77
N LEU A 356 -7.65 -9.63 17.61
CA LEU A 356 -8.54 -10.18 18.66
C LEU A 356 -8.43 -11.71 18.77
N LEU A 357 -8.23 -12.40 17.64
CA LEU A 357 -8.01 -13.84 17.62
C LEU A 357 -6.69 -14.23 18.31
N SER A 358 -5.62 -13.44 18.16
CA SER A 358 -4.34 -13.73 18.82
C SER A 358 -4.40 -13.59 20.35
N TYR A 359 -5.23 -12.69 20.89
CA TYR A 359 -5.48 -12.60 22.33
C TYR A 359 -6.38 -13.72 22.88
N SER A 360 -7.13 -14.40 22.00
CA SER A 360 -8.09 -15.45 22.38
C SER A 360 -7.44 -16.83 22.47
N VAL A 361 -6.15 -16.96 22.13
CA VAL A 361 -5.35 -18.17 22.34
C VAL A 361 -4.52 -17.98 23.61
N PRO A 362 -4.90 -18.57 24.77
CA PRO A 362 -4.01 -18.61 25.92
C PRO A 362 -2.73 -19.36 25.53
N GLU A 363 -1.57 -18.89 25.98
CA GLU A 363 -0.33 -19.67 25.99
C GLU A 363 -0.59 -21.00 26.71
N LEU A 364 -0.98 -22.03 25.95
CA LEU A 364 -1.12 -23.41 26.40
C LEU A 364 0.20 -24.17 26.26
N LEU A 365 1.33 -23.48 26.49
CA LEU A 365 2.66 -24.07 26.57
C LEU A 365 3.48 -23.32 27.63
N SER A 366 3.27 -23.70 28.89
CA SER A 366 4.26 -23.61 29.96
C SER A 366 4.45 -24.98 30.58
#